data_AF-A0A1Y1S790-F1
#
_entry.id   AF-A0A1Y1S790-F1
#
_cell.length_a   1.000
_cell.length_b   1.000
_cell.length_c   1.000
_cell.angle_alpha   90.00
_cell.angle_beta   90.00
_cell.angle_gamma   90.00
#
_symmetry.space_group_name_H-M   'P 1'
#
loop_
_entity.id
_entity.type
_entity.pdbx_description
1 polymer ?
#
loop_
_entity_poly.entity_id
_entity_poly.type
_entity_poly.pdbx_seq_one_letter_code
_entity_poly.pdbx_strand_id
1 'polypeptide(L)'
;MAKNISIQKRLKPFLIKATNDAVRGYVFGSVFGMFVPGNRSLSESMHASGKTFAKMSLVFTATEFACEIVRNKKDAYNTVISGTVAGAMTCKKHPFLSAAVFGAYSGISEYLKEY
;
A
#
# COMPACT_ATOMS: atom_id res chain seq x y z
N MET A 1 20.61 19.46 13.90
CA MET A 1 20.38 18.19 14.62
C MET A 1 18.93 17.95 15.06
N ALA A 2 18.08 18.96 15.28
CA ALA A 2 16.69 18.77 15.73
C ALA A 2 15.75 18.02 14.75
N LYS A 3 15.97 18.12 13.43
CA LYS A 3 15.17 17.41 12.40
C LYS A 3 15.27 15.88 12.47
N ASN A 4 16.38 15.32 12.99
CA ASN A 4 16.60 13.88 12.99
C ASN A 4 15.85 13.18 14.14
N ILE A 5 15.64 13.90 15.26
CA ILE A 5 14.92 13.40 16.44
C ILE A 5 13.40 13.36 16.17
N SER A 6 12.85 14.30 15.39
CA SER A 6 11.43 14.29 15.01
C SER A 6 11.10 13.17 14.03
N ILE A 7 12.02 12.84 13.11
CA ILE A 7 11.87 11.70 12.18
C ILE A 7 11.87 10.37 12.95
N GLN A 8 12.81 10.17 13.88
CA GLN A 8 12.86 8.96 14.71
C GLN A 8 11.59 8.76 15.56
N LYS A 9 11.02 9.84 16.12
CA LYS A 9 9.74 9.80 16.84
C LYS A 9 8.55 9.46 15.95
N ARG A 10 8.57 9.87 14.67
CA ARG A 10 7.54 9.51 13.67
C ARG A 10 7.77 8.14 13.02
N LEU A 11 8.99 7.61 13.05
CA LEU A 11 9.36 6.34 12.44
C LEU A 11 8.78 5.13 13.18
N LYS A 12 8.79 5.14 14.52
CA LYS A 12 8.19 4.06 15.32
C LYS A 12 6.69 3.84 15.02
N PRO A 13 5.82 4.87 15.08
CA PRO A 13 4.41 4.69 14.73
C PRO A 13 4.22 4.35 13.25
N PHE A 14 5.10 4.86 12.37
CA PHE A 14 5.10 4.47 10.96
C PHE A 14 5.41 2.98 10.76
N LEU A 15 6.44 2.43 11.41
CA LEU A 15 6.80 1.01 11.28
C LEU A 15 5.69 0.10 11.80
N ILE A 16 5.03 0.50 12.89
CA ILE A 16 3.86 -0.22 13.42
C ILE A 16 2.70 -0.18 12.40
N LYS A 17 2.41 1.00 11.83
CA LYS A 17 1.39 1.15 10.78
C LYS A 17 1.72 0.29 9.55
N ALA A 18 2.94 0.40 9.03
CA ALA A 18 3.42 -0.35 7.87
C ALA A 18 3.37 -1.87 8.09
N THR A 19 3.74 -2.34 9.29
CA THR A 19 3.67 -3.77 9.63
C THR A 19 2.22 -4.23 9.70
N ASN A 20 1.33 -3.47 10.35
CA ASN A 20 -0.09 -3.79 10.42
C ASN A 20 -0.74 -3.80 9.03
N ASP A 21 -0.42 -2.81 8.20
CA ASP A 21 -0.92 -2.70 6.83
C ASP A 21 -0.38 -3.85 5.96
N ALA A 22 0.88 -4.23 6.12
CA ALA A 22 1.49 -5.37 5.43
C ALA A 22 0.84 -6.70 5.83
N VAL A 23 0.57 -6.91 7.12
CA VAL A 23 -0.13 -8.10 7.62
C VAL A 23 -1.56 -8.15 7.08
N ARG A 24 -2.28 -7.01 7.12
CA ARG A 24 -3.64 -6.91 6.55
C ARG A 24 -3.63 -7.19 5.04
N GLY A 25 -2.68 -6.62 4.31
CA GLY A 25 -2.46 -6.89 2.89
C GLY A 25 -2.13 -8.35 2.62
N TYR A 26 -1.29 -8.97 3.43
CA TYR A 26 -0.96 -10.39 3.31
C TYR A 26 -2.19 -11.28 3.51
N VAL A 27 -2.99 -11.02 4.55
CA VAL A 27 -4.20 -11.79 4.84
C VAL A 27 -5.21 -11.62 3.71
N PHE A 28 -5.48 -10.38 3.28
CA PHE A 28 -6.37 -10.08 2.16
C PHE A 28 -5.90 -10.79 0.88
N GLY A 29 -4.62 -10.66 0.53
CA GLY A 29 -4.05 -11.30 -0.64
C GLY A 29 -4.08 -12.82 -0.57
N SER A 30 -3.90 -13.41 0.61
CA SER A 30 -3.99 -14.85 0.80
C SER A 30 -5.41 -15.36 0.55
N VAL A 31 -6.42 -14.64 1.06
CA VAL A 31 -7.83 -14.94 0.81
C VAL A 31 -8.16 -14.78 -0.67
N PHE A 32 -7.74 -13.68 -1.29
CA PHE A 32 -7.93 -13.46 -2.72
C PHE A 32 -7.28 -14.55 -3.57
N GLY A 33 -6.09 -15.01 -3.18
CA GLY A 33 -5.34 -16.07 -3.85
C GLY A 33 -6.04 -17.44 -3.83
N MET A 34 -7.02 -17.67 -2.95
CA MET A 34 -7.86 -18.87 -2.98
C MET A 34 -8.78 -18.92 -4.21
N PHE A 35 -9.15 -17.75 -4.73
CA PHE A 35 -10.09 -17.61 -5.83
C PHE A 35 -9.41 -17.34 -7.17
N VAL A 36 -8.08 -17.19 -7.20
CA VAL A 36 -7.33 -16.96 -8.43
C VAL A 36 -7.12 -18.32 -9.13
N PRO A 37 -7.75 -18.57 -10.29
CA PRO A 37 -7.52 -19.80 -11.03
C PRO A 37 -6.08 -19.82 -11.56
N GLY A 38 -5.39 -20.95 -11.40
CA GLY A 38 -4.04 -21.12 -11.90
C GLY A 38 -3.51 -22.53 -11.70
N ASN A 39 -2.43 -22.87 -12.39
CA ASN A 39 -1.80 -24.20 -12.36
C ASN A 39 -0.97 -24.47 -11.08
N ARG A 40 -1.07 -23.61 -10.07
CA ARG A 40 -0.32 -23.72 -8.81
C ARG A 40 -1.17 -24.37 -7.74
N SER A 41 -0.52 -24.97 -6.75
CA SER A 41 -1.23 -25.45 -5.56
C SER A 41 -1.92 -24.29 -4.84
N LEU A 42 -3.03 -24.57 -4.15
CA LEU A 42 -3.80 -23.55 -3.43
C LEU A 42 -2.91 -22.77 -2.45
N SER A 43 -2.05 -23.46 -1.70
CA SER A 43 -1.12 -22.85 -0.76
C SER A 43 -0.10 -21.92 -1.43
N GLU A 44 0.43 -22.30 -2.59
CA GLU A 44 1.32 -21.44 -3.37
C GLU A 44 0.60 -20.22 -3.94
N SER A 45 -0.64 -20.38 -4.42
CA SER A 45 -1.46 -19.27 -4.92
C SER A 45 -1.81 -18.28 -3.81
N MET A 46 -2.24 -18.78 -2.65
CA MET A 46 -2.50 -17.98 -1.44
C MET A 46 -1.24 -17.23 -1.02
N HIS A 47 -0.10 -17.93 -0.89
CA HIS A 47 1.14 -17.32 -0.43
C HIS A 47 1.71 -16.30 -1.42
N ALA A 48 1.67 -16.59 -2.72
CA ALA A 48 2.15 -15.69 -3.76
C ALA A 48 1.30 -14.41 -3.85
N SER A 49 -0.03 -14.56 -3.78
CA SER A 49 -0.96 -13.43 -3.75
C SER A 49 -0.79 -12.62 -2.46
N GLY A 50 -0.77 -13.28 -1.29
CA GLY A 50 -0.50 -12.65 0.00
C GLY A 50 0.80 -11.83 0.01
N LYS A 51 1.91 -12.39 -0.47
CA LYS A 51 3.18 -11.65 -0.62
C LYS A 51 3.06 -10.44 -1.54
N THR A 52 2.27 -10.53 -2.60
CA THR A 52 2.09 -9.42 -3.56
C THR A 52 1.32 -8.28 -2.91
N PHE A 53 0.20 -8.57 -2.24
CA PHE A 53 -0.58 -7.55 -1.54
C PHE A 53 0.15 -6.96 -0.33
N ALA A 54 0.92 -7.76 0.42
CA ALA A 54 1.78 -7.25 1.48
C ALA A 54 2.80 -6.23 0.94
N LYS A 55 3.43 -6.51 -0.21
CA LYS A 55 4.32 -5.57 -0.89
C LYS A 55 3.60 -4.32 -1.34
N MET A 56 2.40 -4.43 -1.93
CA MET A 56 1.58 -3.27 -2.30
C MET A 56 1.31 -2.38 -1.09
N SER A 57 0.87 -2.97 0.03
CA SER A 57 0.60 -2.24 1.27
C SER A 57 1.84 -1.53 1.81
N LEU A 58 3.00 -2.19 1.79
CA LEU A 58 4.25 -1.56 2.20
C LEU A 58 4.64 -0.38 1.32
N VAL A 59 4.55 -0.53 -0.01
CA VAL A 59 4.86 0.57 -0.95
C VAL A 59 3.88 1.72 -0.76
N PHE A 60 2.60 1.43 -0.58
CA PHE A 60 1.57 2.43 -0.31
C PHE A 60 1.90 3.22 0.97
N THR A 61 2.08 2.54 2.11
CA THR A 61 2.33 3.18 3.40
C THR A 61 3.65 3.96 3.38
N ALA A 62 4.71 3.41 2.76
CA ALA A 62 5.99 4.10 2.60
C ALA A 62 5.88 5.37 1.75
N THR A 63 5.10 5.33 0.66
CA THR A 63 4.90 6.49 -0.22
C THR A 63 4.04 7.55 0.47
N GLU A 64 3.02 7.14 1.22
CA GLU A 64 2.19 8.03 2.04
C GLU A 64 3.07 8.77 3.07
N PHE A 65 3.93 8.04 3.79
CA PHE A 65 4.86 8.63 4.77
C PHE A 65 5.89 9.56 4.13
N ALA A 66 6.44 9.20 2.98
CA ALA A 66 7.34 10.07 2.23
C ALA A 66 6.63 11.37 1.80
N CYS A 67 5.40 11.29 1.29
CA CYS A 67 4.60 12.44 0.91
C CYS A 67 4.24 13.32 2.13
N GLU A 68 3.89 12.70 3.26
CA GLU A 68 3.63 13.41 4.51
C GLU A 68 4.87 14.15 5.03
N ILE A 69 6.07 13.57 4.91
CA ILE A 69 7.32 14.24 5.30
C ILE A 69 7.60 15.45 4.40
N VAL A 70 7.36 15.31 3.09
CA VAL A 70 7.67 16.36 2.11
C VAL A 70 6.67 17.51 2.17
N ARG A 71 5.36 17.20 2.25
CA ARG A 71 4.29 18.21 2.21
C ARG A 71 3.79 18.66 3.59
N ASN A 72 4.10 17.91 4.65
CA ASN A 72 3.66 18.16 6.03
C ASN A 72 2.13 18.35 6.17
N LYS A 73 1.38 17.78 5.23
CA LYS A 73 -0.09 17.76 5.17
C LYS A 73 -0.58 16.35 4.94
N LYS A 74 -1.73 16.03 5.51
CA LYS A 74 -2.48 14.80 5.27
C LYS A 74 -3.67 15.17 4.38
N ASP A 75 -3.48 15.04 3.07
CA ASP A 75 -4.49 15.40 2.07
C ASP A 75 -4.80 14.16 1.21
N ALA A 76 -6.03 14.04 0.69
CA ALA A 76 -6.44 12.98 -0.23
C ALA A 76 -5.53 12.84 -1.46
N TYR A 77 -4.86 13.91 -1.87
CA TYR A 77 -3.90 13.90 -2.96
C TYR A 77 -2.66 13.03 -2.66
N ASN A 78 -2.22 12.98 -1.40
CA ASN A 78 -1.11 12.10 -0.99
C ASN A 78 -1.52 10.63 -1.06
N THR A 79 -2.77 10.32 -0.67
CA THR A 79 -3.36 8.98 -0.76
C THR A 79 -3.53 8.52 -2.22
N VAL A 80 -3.92 9.42 -3.12
CA VAL A 80 -3.99 9.14 -4.57
C VAL A 80 -2.60 8.86 -5.15
N ILE A 81 -1.60 9.67 -4.82
CA ILE A 81 -0.22 9.47 -5.28
C ILE A 81 0.33 8.14 -4.75
N SER A 82 0.16 7.85 -3.46
CA SER A 82 0.63 6.58 -2.87
C SER A 82 -0.07 5.38 -3.50
N GLY A 83 -1.38 5.46 -3.77
CA GLY A 83 -2.13 4.44 -4.51
C GLY A 83 -1.58 4.22 -5.92
N THR A 84 -1.33 5.32 -6.64
CA THR A 84 -0.78 5.29 -8.01
C THR A 84 0.60 4.64 -8.05
N VAL A 85 1.50 5.03 -7.13
CA VAL A 85 2.86 4.49 -7.03
C VAL A 85 2.85 3.01 -6.63
N ALA A 86 2.03 2.63 -5.64
CA ALA A 86 1.88 1.24 -5.24
C ALA A 86 1.36 0.37 -6.40
N GLY A 87 0.36 0.85 -7.14
CA GLY A 87 -0.16 0.15 -8.33
C GLY A 87 0.90 -0.01 -9.42
N ALA A 88 1.64 1.05 -9.73
CA ALA A 88 2.69 1.04 -10.75
C ALA A 88 3.86 0.10 -10.39
N MET A 89 4.34 0.15 -9.15
CA MET A 89 5.52 -0.61 -8.73
C MET A 89 5.26 -2.11 -8.60
N THR A 90 4.02 -2.50 -8.35
CA THR A 90 3.72 -3.89 -7.97
C THR A 90 3.13 -4.71 -9.12
N CYS A 91 2.57 -4.07 -10.15
CA CYS A 91 2.07 -4.77 -11.34
C CYS A 91 2.98 -4.58 -12.56
N LYS A 92 3.75 -5.62 -12.92
CA LYS A 92 4.71 -5.55 -14.05
C LYS A 92 4.07 -5.66 -15.44
N LYS A 93 2.90 -6.30 -15.56
CA LYS A 93 2.25 -6.55 -16.86
C LYS A 93 1.53 -5.32 -17.41
N HIS A 94 0.82 -4.57 -16.56
CA HIS A 94 0.05 -3.39 -16.96
C HIS A 94 0.21 -2.26 -15.93
N PRO A 95 1.40 -1.66 -15.80
CA PRO A 95 1.71 -0.70 -14.75
C PRO A 95 0.84 0.56 -14.80
N PHE A 96 0.45 1.03 -15.99
CA PHE A 96 -0.40 2.21 -16.13
C PHE A 96 -1.84 1.96 -15.68
N LEU A 97 -2.40 0.81 -16.03
CA LEU A 97 -3.77 0.44 -15.62
C LEU A 97 -3.83 0.21 -14.12
N SER A 98 -2.86 -0.51 -13.54
CA SER A 98 -2.79 -0.72 -12.10
C SER A 98 -2.58 0.59 -11.35
N ALA A 99 -1.75 1.50 -11.86
CA ALA A 99 -1.57 2.82 -11.28
C ALA A 99 -2.87 3.63 -11.27
N ALA A 100 -3.59 3.67 -12.40
CA ALA A 100 -4.85 4.39 -12.50
C ALA A 100 -5.93 3.82 -11.56
N VAL A 101 -6.10 2.50 -11.54
CA VAL A 101 -7.09 1.82 -10.69
C VAL A 101 -6.80 2.01 -9.21
N PHE A 102 -5.55 1.79 -8.79
CA PHE A 102 -5.18 1.95 -7.38
C PHE A 102 -5.18 3.42 -6.96
N GLY A 103 -4.75 4.36 -7.82
CA GLY A 103 -4.84 5.79 -7.55
C GLY A 103 -6.28 6.26 -7.36
N ALA A 104 -7.20 5.84 -8.24
CA ALA A 104 -8.62 6.15 -8.13
C ALA A 104 -9.26 5.52 -6.89
N TYR A 105 -9.00 4.23 -6.63
CA TYR A 105 -9.51 3.52 -5.46
C TYR A 105 -9.06 4.17 -4.15
N SER A 106 -7.79 4.54 -4.05
CA SER A 106 -7.23 5.22 -2.88
C SER A 106 -7.83 6.62 -2.67
N GLY A 107 -8.04 7.39 -3.74
CA GLY A 107 -8.71 8.68 -3.66
C GLY A 107 -10.16 8.59 -3.19
N ILE A 108 -10.93 7.64 -3.74
CA ILE A 108 -12.32 7.42 -3.34
C ILE A 108 -12.39 6.92 -1.89
N SER A 109 -11.50 6.01 -1.49
CA SER A 109 -11.46 5.49 -0.12
C SER A 109 -11.15 6.56 0.93
N GLU A 110 -10.34 7.57 0.58
CA GLU A 110 -10.10 8.72 1.45
C GLU A 110 -11.33 9.65 1.51
N TYR A 111 -11.95 9.93 0.36
CA TYR A 111 -13.15 10.75 0.29
C TYR A 111 -14.31 10.15 1.11
N LEU A 112 -14.48 8.84 1.07
CA LEU A 112 -15.47 8.11 1.88
C LEU A 112 -15.15 8.08 3.38
N LYS A 113 -13.90 8.33 3.79
CA LYS A 113 -13.52 8.44 5.20
C LYS A 113 -13.74 9.84 5.77
N GLU A 114 -13.74 10.86 4.91
CA GLU A 114 -14.01 12.24 5.29
C GLU A 114 -15.52 12.53 5.44
N TYR A 115 -16.38 11.64 4.94
CA TYR A 115 -17.85 11.69 5.04
C TYR A 115 -18.38 10.76 6.13
#